data_AF-A0A931ICG5-F1
#
_entry.id   AF-A0A931ICG5-F1
#
_cell.length_a   1.000
_cell.length_b   1.000
_cell.length_c   1.000
_cell.angle_alpha   90.00
_cell.angle_beta   90.00
_cell.angle_gamma   90.00
#
_symmetry.space_group_name_H-M   'P 1'
#
loop_
_entity.id
_entity.type
_entity.pdbx_description
1 polymer ?
#
loop_
_entity_poly.entity_id
_entity_poly.type
_entity_poly.pdbx_seq_one_letter_code
_entity_poly.pdbx_strand_id
1 'polypeptide(L)' 'MKRITISVPDEVAAKADNAVAQGEATSVSAWFSEIARREPDWFAAEQAADELATEAGVTDADLAWARATLGLDSIDEVA' A
#
# COMPACT_ATOMS: atom_id res chain seq x y z
N MET A 1 -20.55 -10.34 -18.62
CA MET A 1 -19.79 -9.32 -17.86
C MET A 1 -19.79 -9.74 -16.41
N LYS A 2 -18.64 -10.05 -15.81
CA LYS A 2 -18.56 -10.49 -14.40
C LYS A 2 -18.56 -9.24 -13.52
N ARG A 3 -19.53 -9.11 -12.63
CA ARG A 3 -19.63 -7.99 -11.68
C ARG A 3 -18.88 -8.38 -10.42
N ILE A 4 -17.76 -7.72 -10.16
CA ILE A 4 -17.01 -7.88 -8.90
C ILE A 4 -17.47 -6.76 -7.98
N THR A 5 -17.86 -7.12 -6.76
CA THR A 5 -18.22 -6.16 -5.72
C THR A 5 -17.13 -6.20 -4.67
N ILE A 6 -16.51 -5.06 -4.41
CA ILE A 6 -15.49 -4.89 -3.38
C ILE A 6 -15.99 -3.86 -2.38
N SER A 7 -15.69 -4.09 -1.10
CA SER A 7 -15.93 -3.11 -0.05
C SER A 7 -14.66 -2.28 0.09
N VAL A 8 -14.81 -0.95 0.08
CA VAL A 8 -13.70 -0.01 0.25
C VAL A 8 -14.08 1.00 1.33
N PRO A 9 -13.11 1.54 2.09
CA PRO A 9 -13.37 2.61 3.04
C PRO A 9 -13.96 3.84 2.34
N ASP A 10 -14.87 4.53 3.04
CA ASP A 10 -15.58 5.70 2.49
C ASP A 10 -14.63 6.82 2.04
N GLU A 11 -13.52 7.00 2.74
CA GLU A 11 -12.47 7.97 2.40
C GLU A 11 -11.79 7.65 1.06
N VAL A 12 -11.66 6.38 0.71
CA VAL A 12 -11.07 5.93 -0.56
C VAL A 12 -12.08 6.12 -1.69
N ALA A 13 -13.35 5.79 -1.44
CA ALA A 13 -14.44 6.05 -2.39
C ALA A 13 -14.56 7.55 -2.72
N ALA A 14 -14.49 8.43 -1.72
CA ALA A 14 -14.55 9.87 -1.90
C ALA A 14 -13.38 10.43 -2.74
N LYS A 15 -12.18 9.83 -2.64
CA LYS A 15 -11.04 10.20 -3.49
C LYS A 15 -11.28 9.82 -4.95
N ALA A 16 -11.80 8.61 -5.18
CA ALA A 16 -12.12 8.14 -6.53
C ALA A 16 -13.21 9.02 -7.18
N ASP A 17 -14.26 9.38 -6.42
CA ASP A 17 -15.32 10.27 -6.90
C ASP A 17 -14.79 11.66 -7.26
N ASN A 18 -13.90 12.23 -6.42
CA ASN A 18 -13.25 13.51 -6.71
C ASN A 18 -12.39 13.46 -7.98
N ALA A 19 -11.60 12.39 -8.17
CA ALA A 19 -10.78 12.22 -9.37
C ALA A 19 -11.63 12.13 -10.65
N VAL A 20 -12.80 11.49 -10.57
CA VAL A 20 -13.76 11.46 -11.69
C VAL A 20 -14.37 12.85 -11.93
N ALA A 21 -14.76 13.55 -10.87
CA ALA A 21 -15.33 14.90 -10.97
C ALA A 21 -14.35 15.91 -11.57
N GLN A 22 -13.05 15.74 -11.32
CA GLN A 22 -11.98 16.58 -11.87
C GLN A 22 -11.54 16.15 -13.29
N GLY A 23 -12.11 15.06 -13.83
CA GLY A 23 -11.76 14.54 -15.16
C GLY A 23 -10.42 13.81 -15.22
N GLU A 24 -9.83 13.48 -14.06
CA GLU A 24 -8.58 12.72 -13.96
C GLU A 24 -8.79 11.22 -14.23
N ALA A 25 -10.02 10.73 -14.03
CA ALA A 25 -10.42 9.36 -14.33
C ALA A 25 -11.77 9.30 -15.05
N THR A 26 -11.93 8.35 -15.96
CA THR A 26 -13.17 8.16 -16.72
C THR A 26 -14.28 7.50 -15.92
N SER A 27 -13.94 6.81 -14.83
CA SER A 27 -14.85 6.22 -13.85
C SER A 27 -14.12 5.85 -12.56
N VAL A 28 -14.86 5.59 -11.49
CA VAL A 28 -14.32 5.08 -10.21
C VAL A 28 -13.56 3.76 -10.43
N SER A 29 -14.11 2.86 -11.24
CA SER A 29 -13.45 1.58 -11.54
C SER A 29 -12.16 1.76 -12.35
N ALA A 30 -12.11 2.74 -13.26
CA ALA A 30 -10.89 3.07 -13.99
C ALA A 30 -9.82 3.65 -13.06
N TRP A 31 -10.22 4.50 -12.10
CA TRP A 31 -9.32 5.05 -11.08
C TRP A 31 -8.67 3.95 -10.23
N PHE A 32 -9.47 3.02 -9.69
CA PHE A 32 -8.95 1.88 -8.94
C PHE A 32 -8.05 0.97 -9.78
N SER A 33 -8.40 0.76 -11.06
CA SER A 33 -7.58 -0.06 -11.96
C SER A 33 -6.23 0.59 -12.28
N GLU A 34 -6.21 1.93 -12.40
CA GLU A 34 -4.98 2.69 -12.63
C GLU A 34 -4.10 2.70 -11.37
N ILE A 35 -4.70 2.85 -10.19
CA ILE A 35 -3.97 2.76 -8.92
C ILE A 35 -3.41 1.38 -8.70
N ALA A 36 -4.19 0.31 -8.91
CA ALA A 36 -3.70 -1.06 -8.80
C ALA A 36 -2.56 -1.35 -9.78
N ARG A 37 -2.55 -0.68 -10.96
CA ARG A 37 -1.44 -0.79 -11.92
C ARG A 37 -0.21 0.00 -11.50
N ARG A 38 -0.40 1.12 -10.80
CA ARG A 38 0.66 1.98 -10.25
C ARG A 38 1.15 1.52 -8.89
N GLU A 39 0.41 0.63 -8.24
CA GLU A 39 0.76 0.09 -6.95
C GLU A 39 2.16 -0.50 -7.07
N PRO A 40 3.13 -0.04 -6.24
CA PRO A 40 4.46 -0.59 -6.26
C PRO A 40 4.37 -2.10 -6.13
N ASP A 41 5.23 -2.83 -6.84
CA ASP A 41 5.44 -4.24 -6.54
C ASP A 41 6.10 -4.30 -5.16
N TRP A 42 5.27 -4.32 -4.12
CA TRP A 42 5.71 -4.29 -2.73
C TRP A 42 6.55 -5.51 -2.40
N PHE A 43 6.34 -6.63 -3.09
CA PHE A 43 7.18 -7.81 -2.95
C PHE A 43 8.57 -7.60 -3.56
N ALA A 44 8.67 -6.96 -4.72
CA ALA A 44 9.97 -6.56 -5.27
C ALA A 44 10.65 -5.47 -4.43
N ALA A 45 9.89 -4.52 -3.90
CA ALA A 45 10.39 -3.46 -3.03
C ALA A 45 10.89 -4.00 -1.68
N GLU A 46 10.18 -4.95 -1.10
CA GLU A 46 10.57 -5.67 0.12
C GLU A 46 11.87 -6.44 -0.11
N GLN A 47 11.97 -7.22 -1.19
CA GLN A 47 13.21 -7.92 -1.53
C GLN A 47 14.40 -6.96 -1.73
N ALA A 48 14.20 -5.85 -2.44
CA ALA A 48 15.26 -4.86 -2.62
C ALA A 48 15.68 -4.21 -1.28
N ALA A 49 14.73 -3.97 -0.39
CA ALA A 49 15.01 -3.44 0.95
C ALA A 49 15.78 -4.46 1.81
N ASP A 50 15.42 -5.75 1.75
CA ASP A 50 16.10 -6.82 2.47
C ASP A 50 17.54 -7.04 1.98
N GLU A 51 17.76 -6.95 0.66
CA GLU A 51 19.10 -7.00 0.06
C GLU A 51 19.96 -5.83 0.56
N LEU A 52 19.42 -4.61 0.55
CA LEU A 52 20.12 -3.42 1.05
C LEU A 52 20.39 -3.50 2.56
N ALA A 53 19.43 -4.02 3.34
CA ALA A 53 19.59 -4.22 4.77
C ALA A 53 20.71 -5.22 5.06
N THR A 54 20.77 -6.31 4.30
CA THR A 54 21.83 -7.32 4.38
C THR A 54 23.19 -6.73 4.02
N GLU A 55 23.29 -5.96 2.93
CA GLU A 55 24.54 -5.31 2.51
C GLU A 55 25.03 -4.27 3.53
N ALA A 56 24.10 -3.52 4.14
CA ALA A 56 24.39 -2.55 5.18
C ALA A 56 24.71 -3.19 6.56
N GLY A 57 24.52 -4.50 6.71
CA GLY A 57 24.75 -5.23 7.97
C GLY A 57 23.70 -4.93 9.04
N VAL A 58 22.47 -4.59 8.64
CA VAL A 58 21.34 -4.38 9.54
C VAL A 58 21.07 -5.67 10.31
N THR A 59 20.99 -5.56 11.63
CA THR A 59 20.74 -6.71 12.50
C THR A 59 19.28 -6.79 12.92
N ASP A 60 18.86 -7.96 13.42
CA ASP A 60 17.52 -8.14 14.01
C ASP A 60 17.24 -7.15 15.16
N ALA A 61 18.28 -6.76 15.90
CA ALA A 61 18.16 -5.77 16.96
C ALA A 61 17.85 -4.37 16.42
N ASP A 62 18.42 -4.00 15.27
CA ASP A 62 18.14 -2.72 14.61
C ASP A 62 16.71 -2.69 14.06
N LEU A 63 16.24 -3.80 13.49
CA LEU A 63 14.86 -3.94 13.01
C LEU A 63 13.85 -3.88 14.16
N ALA A 64 14.15 -4.53 15.29
CA ALA A 64 13.31 -4.49 16.48
C ALA A 64 13.24 -3.07 17.07
N TRP A 65 14.37 -2.38 17.14
CA TRP A 65 14.41 -0.98 17.57
C TRP A 65 13.62 -0.06 16.64
N ALA A 66 13.72 -0.26 15.32
CA ALA A 66 13.01 0.54 14.33
C ALA A 66 11.48 0.33 14.43
N ARG A 67 11.02 -0.92 14.55
CA ARG A 67 9.59 -1.24 14.73
C ARG A 67 9.01 -0.59 15.98
N ALA A 68 9.70 -0.67 17.11
CA ALA A 68 9.28 -0.02 18.34
C ALA A 68 9.24 1.51 18.22
N THR A 69 10.25 2.11 17.58
CA THR A 69 10.32 3.58 17.38
C THR A 69 9.22 4.09 16.46
N LEU A 70 8.85 3.32 15.44
CA LEU A 70 7.80 3.64 14.49
C LEU A 70 6.39 3.24 14.99
N GLY A 71 6.30 2.60 16.16
CA GLY A 71 5.03 2.13 16.73
C GLY A 71 4.37 0.97 15.97
N LEU A 72 5.14 0.26 15.13
CA LEU A 72 4.63 -0.80 14.26
C LEU A 72 4.28 -2.08 15.03
N ASP A 73 4.81 -2.25 16.24
CA ASP A 73 4.50 -3.39 17.13
C ASP A 73 3.00 -3.48 17.49
N SER A 74 2.24 -2.39 17.33
CA SER A 74 0.81 -2.33 17.60
C SER A 74 -0.09 -2.65 16.38
N ILE A 75 0.50 -2.80 15.20
CA ILE A 75 -0.22 -3.01 13.94
C ILE A 75 -0.41 -4.51 13.64
N ASP A 76 0.45 -5.38 14.17
CA ASP A 76 0.38 -6.83 13.98
C ASP A 76 -0.75 -7.53 14.79
N GLU A 77 -1.39 -6.84 15.75
CA GLU A 77 -2.52 -7.42 16.53
C GLU A 77 -3.85 -7.47 15.77
N VAL A 78 -3.93 -6.89 14.56
CA VAL A 78 -5.19 -6.73 13.80
C VAL A 78 -5.25 -7.51 12.48
N ALA A 79 -4.24 -8.34 12.19
CA ALA A 79 -4.15 -9.15 10.98
C ALA A 79 -4.73 -10.58 11.14
#